data_AF-A0A950EFF1-F1
#
_entry.id   AF-A0A950EFF1-F1
#
_cell.length_a   1.000
_cell.length_b   1.000
_cell.length_c   1.000
_cell.angle_alpha   90.00
_cell.angle_beta   90.00
_cell.angle_gamma   90.00
#
_symmetry.space_group_name_H-M   'P 1'
#
loop_
_entity.id
_entity.type
_entity.pdbx_description
1 polymer ?
#
loop_
_entity_poly.entity_id
_entity_poly.type
_entity_poly.pdbx_seq_one_letter_code
_entity_poly.pdbx_strand_id
1 'polypeptide(L)'
;GTHRESVEDLKRCVDWLHEVGGACLVVHPGCLSDPTQTAPRRAALAGGLIALADHSRDIGVVLCVENMPPGVHPGSRMVDLAALITDLGRPELALALDTGHARIVSDPHSETVAAGPWLRTTHVHDNNGRQDSHLPPGQGSIDWDAWARSLEMVGYRGPIMLECIRHLRNDPECIDDALRELLGRMTAIAKG
;
A
#
# COMPACT_ATOMS: atom_id res chain seq x y z
N GLY A 1 -5.13 -7.31 25.25
CA GLY A 1 -4.58 -5.97 25.03
C GLY A 1 -4.60 -5.72 23.55
N THR A 2 -5.10 -4.57 23.13
CA THR A 2 -5.56 -4.30 21.75
C THR A 2 -4.56 -4.72 20.67
N HIS A 3 -3.27 -4.42 20.82
CA HIS A 3 -2.25 -4.82 19.84
C HIS A 3 -2.16 -6.34 19.61
N ARG A 4 -2.18 -7.13 20.69
CA ARG A 4 -2.13 -8.59 20.57
C ARG A 4 -3.37 -9.15 19.90
N GLU A 5 -4.55 -8.60 20.23
CA GLU A 5 -5.81 -8.99 19.58
C GLU A 5 -5.78 -8.67 18.08
N SER A 6 -5.30 -7.49 17.69
CA SER A 6 -5.13 -7.14 16.27
C SER A 6 -4.21 -8.09 15.51
N VAL A 7 -3.11 -8.54 16.14
CA VAL A 7 -2.21 -9.55 15.52
C VAL A 7 -2.93 -10.90 15.35
N GLU A 8 -3.67 -11.36 16.35
CA GLU A 8 -4.42 -12.61 16.24
C GLU A 8 -5.55 -12.51 15.19
N ASP A 9 -6.19 -11.36 15.05
CA ASP A 9 -7.18 -11.11 13.99
C ASP A 9 -6.54 -11.19 12.61
N LEU A 10 -5.37 -10.56 12.43
CA LEU A 10 -4.65 -10.59 11.15
C LEU A 10 -4.14 -12.00 10.80
N LYS A 11 -3.77 -12.84 11.79
CA LYS A 11 -3.44 -14.26 11.53
C LYS A 11 -4.64 -15.01 10.96
N ARG A 12 -5.84 -14.79 11.50
CA ARG A 12 -7.06 -15.36 10.94
C ARG A 12 -7.33 -14.88 9.51
N CYS A 13 -7.05 -13.60 9.23
CA CYS A 13 -7.12 -13.09 7.86
C CYS A 13 -6.12 -13.77 6.92
N VAL A 14 -4.90 -14.09 7.39
CA VAL A 14 -3.92 -14.87 6.61
C VAL A 14 -4.49 -16.25 6.27
N ASP A 15 -5.07 -16.94 7.27
CA ASP A 15 -5.65 -18.27 7.08
C ASP A 15 -6.81 -18.24 6.07
N TRP A 16 -7.75 -17.31 6.23
CA TRP A 16 -8.89 -17.16 5.31
C TRP A 16 -8.44 -16.78 3.90
N LEU A 17 -7.44 -15.90 3.79
CA LEU A 17 -6.91 -15.49 2.49
C LEU A 17 -6.28 -16.67 1.77
N HIS A 18 -5.52 -17.51 2.48
CA HIS A 18 -4.96 -18.74 1.93
C HIS A 18 -6.04 -19.71 1.46
N GLU A 19 -7.08 -19.94 2.26
CA GLU A 19 -8.20 -20.84 1.93
C GLU A 19 -8.91 -20.44 0.62
N VAL A 20 -8.99 -19.15 0.31
CA VAL A 20 -9.58 -18.65 -0.95
C VAL A 20 -8.56 -18.47 -2.09
N GLY A 21 -7.31 -18.89 -1.89
CA GLY A 21 -6.25 -18.82 -2.89
C GLY A 21 -5.65 -17.42 -3.10
N GLY A 22 -5.83 -16.50 -2.16
CA GLY A 22 -5.22 -15.18 -2.18
C GLY A 22 -3.75 -15.22 -1.75
N ALA A 23 -2.99 -14.20 -2.16
CA ALA A 23 -1.53 -14.17 -1.98
C ALA A 23 -1.00 -12.92 -1.26
N CYS A 24 -1.79 -11.85 -1.12
CA CYS A 24 -1.34 -10.60 -0.53
C CYS A 24 -2.37 -10.09 0.49
N LEU A 25 -1.94 -9.93 1.75
CA LEU A 25 -2.73 -9.30 2.81
C LEU A 25 -2.18 -7.91 3.08
N VAL A 26 -2.99 -6.87 2.89
CA VAL A 26 -2.61 -5.50 3.23
C VAL A 26 -2.70 -5.29 4.74
N VAL A 27 -1.67 -4.67 5.33
CA VAL A 27 -1.57 -4.39 6.76
C VAL A 27 -1.32 -2.91 6.99
N HIS A 28 -2.20 -2.26 7.73
CA HIS A 28 -1.98 -0.86 8.12
C HIS A 28 -1.02 -0.80 9.33
N PRO A 29 0.02 0.07 9.28
CA PRO A 29 1.04 0.17 10.33
C PRO A 29 0.53 0.77 11.65
N GLY A 30 -0.71 1.29 11.67
CA GLY A 30 -1.36 1.80 12.85
C GLY A 30 -2.27 2.99 12.55
N CYS A 31 -2.55 3.77 13.58
CA CYS A 31 -3.37 4.97 13.52
C CYS A 31 -2.55 6.23 13.86
N LEU A 32 -3.20 7.39 13.77
CA LEU A 32 -2.65 8.68 14.17
C LEU A 32 -1.89 8.60 15.49
N SER A 33 -0.76 9.28 15.54
CA SER A 33 0.22 9.14 16.59
C SER A 33 1.02 10.41 16.79
N ASP A 34 1.43 10.63 18.03
CA ASP A 34 2.38 11.68 18.33
C ASP A 34 3.77 11.31 17.77
N PRO A 35 4.50 12.22 17.08
CA PRO A 35 5.84 11.94 16.56
C PRO A 35 6.84 11.45 17.62
N THR A 36 6.67 11.84 18.89
CA THR A 36 7.51 11.35 20.01
C THR A 36 7.33 9.85 20.26
N GLN A 37 6.23 9.26 19.80
CA GLN A 37 5.95 7.82 19.91
C GLN A 37 6.49 7.00 18.73
N THR A 38 7.22 7.61 17.79
CA THR A 38 7.74 6.91 16.60
C THR A 38 8.52 5.66 16.96
N ALA A 39 9.48 5.74 17.90
CA ALA A 39 10.31 4.60 18.29
C ALA A 39 9.51 3.44 18.94
N PRO A 40 8.69 3.66 19.99
CA PRO A 40 7.88 2.57 20.55
C PRO A 40 6.84 2.01 19.57
N ARG A 41 6.27 2.83 18.68
CA ARG A 41 5.36 2.36 17.64
C ARG A 41 6.07 1.53 16.57
N ARG A 42 7.26 1.95 16.15
CA ARG A 42 8.12 1.15 15.27
C ARG A 42 8.41 -0.21 15.88
N ALA A 43 8.76 -0.26 17.17
CA ALA A 43 9.02 -1.51 17.87
C ALA A 43 7.78 -2.41 17.96
N ALA A 44 6.60 -1.83 18.24
CA ALA A 44 5.34 -2.57 18.27
C ALA A 44 4.99 -3.14 16.87
N LEU A 45 5.05 -2.31 15.83
CA LEU A 45 4.83 -2.70 14.45
C LEU A 45 5.80 -3.82 14.04
N ALA A 46 7.10 -3.66 14.33
CA ALA A 46 8.11 -4.69 14.07
C ALA A 46 7.75 -6.03 14.73
N GLY A 47 7.36 -6.01 16.01
CA GLY A 47 6.96 -7.21 16.74
C GLY A 47 5.70 -7.87 16.15
N GLY A 48 4.71 -7.07 15.73
CA GLY A 48 3.51 -7.55 15.04
C GLY A 48 3.83 -8.18 13.70
N LEU A 49 4.64 -7.52 12.86
CA LEU A 49 5.06 -8.03 11.55
C LEU A 49 5.89 -9.31 11.67
N ILE A 50 6.77 -9.43 12.66
CA ILE A 50 7.50 -10.68 12.92
C ILE A 50 6.52 -11.81 13.25
N ALA A 51 5.58 -11.56 14.17
CA ALA A 51 4.60 -12.57 14.57
C ALA A 51 3.70 -13.02 13.42
N LEU A 52 3.32 -12.10 12.53
CA LEU A 52 2.52 -12.41 11.35
C LEU A 52 3.37 -13.11 10.28
N ALA A 53 4.60 -12.69 10.04
CA ALA A 53 5.54 -13.34 9.12
C ALA A 53 5.89 -14.77 9.55
N ASP A 54 6.00 -15.02 10.86
CA ASP A 54 6.17 -16.38 11.40
C ASP A 54 4.93 -17.24 11.16
N HIS A 55 3.73 -16.66 11.26
CA HIS A 55 2.48 -17.36 10.99
C HIS A 55 2.28 -17.65 9.50
N SER A 56 2.64 -16.71 8.62
CA SER A 56 2.48 -16.86 7.17
C SER A 56 3.59 -17.69 6.50
N ARG A 57 4.59 -18.14 7.26
CA ARG A 57 5.65 -19.02 6.75
C ARG A 57 5.02 -20.27 6.17
N ASP A 58 5.45 -20.64 4.96
CA ASP A 58 4.95 -21.79 4.19
C ASP A 58 3.47 -21.72 3.74
N ILE A 59 2.70 -20.70 4.14
CA ILE A 59 1.31 -20.48 3.71
C ILE A 59 1.26 -19.83 2.30
N GLY A 60 2.31 -19.11 1.92
CA GLY A 60 2.41 -18.43 0.62
C GLY A 60 1.68 -17.08 0.56
N VAL A 61 1.14 -16.60 1.69
CA VAL A 61 0.59 -15.25 1.84
C VAL A 61 1.71 -14.28 2.22
N VAL A 62 1.80 -13.17 1.49
CA VAL A 62 2.73 -12.07 1.73
C VAL A 62 1.99 -10.90 2.38
N LEU A 63 2.58 -10.32 3.43
CA LEU A 63 2.01 -9.17 4.14
C LEU A 63 2.56 -7.88 3.55
N CYS A 64 1.66 -7.06 3.02
CA CYS A 64 2.00 -5.82 2.33
C CYS A 64 1.68 -4.63 3.25
N VAL A 65 2.69 -3.99 3.82
CA VAL A 65 2.49 -2.84 4.72
C VAL A 65 2.21 -1.58 3.91
N GLU A 66 1.12 -0.90 4.23
CA GLU A 66 0.64 0.26 3.46
C GLU A 66 1.11 1.61 4.00
N ASN A 67 1.44 2.57 3.13
CA ASN A 67 1.63 3.96 3.55
C ASN A 67 0.28 4.58 3.93
N MET A 68 0.23 5.21 5.10
CA MET A 68 -0.97 5.83 5.64
C MET A 68 -1.00 7.35 5.41
N PRO A 69 -2.14 8.03 5.64
CA PRO A 69 -2.20 9.49 5.64
C PRO A 69 -1.21 10.14 6.62
N PRO A 70 -0.98 11.46 6.52
CA PRO A 70 -0.10 12.18 7.44
C PRO A 70 -0.45 11.95 8.92
N GLY A 71 0.57 11.79 9.75
CA GLY A 71 0.44 11.67 11.22
C GLY A 71 0.49 10.23 11.76
N VAL A 72 0.78 9.24 10.92
CA VAL A 72 1.01 7.85 11.33
C VAL A 72 2.51 7.56 11.35
N HIS A 73 3.07 7.30 12.53
CA HIS A 73 4.52 7.18 12.72
C HIS A 73 4.91 5.84 13.39
N PRO A 74 5.80 5.03 12.77
CA PRO A 74 6.19 5.05 11.35
C PRO A 74 5.03 4.51 10.49
N GLY A 75 4.75 5.15 9.36
CA GLY A 75 3.67 4.67 8.48
C GLY A 75 3.28 5.61 7.36
N SER A 76 3.47 6.92 7.50
CA SER A 76 3.10 7.85 6.43
C SER A 76 4.09 7.88 5.25
N ARG A 77 5.35 7.49 5.44
CA ARG A 77 6.40 7.54 4.41
C ARG A 77 6.87 6.15 4.02
N MET A 78 6.99 5.91 2.71
CA MET A 78 7.49 4.66 2.15
C MET A 78 8.94 4.38 2.53
N VAL A 79 9.79 5.40 2.64
CA VAL A 79 11.18 5.22 3.07
C VAL A 79 11.29 4.61 4.48
N ASP A 80 10.39 4.99 5.40
CA ASP A 80 10.39 4.47 6.77
C ASP A 80 9.92 3.01 6.80
N LEU A 81 8.90 2.68 6.00
CA LEU A 81 8.37 1.33 5.88
C LEU A 81 9.36 0.39 5.18
N ALA A 82 9.98 0.84 4.08
CA ALA A 82 11.02 0.11 3.36
C ALA A 82 12.23 -0.18 4.24
N ALA A 83 12.69 0.82 5.01
CA ALA A 83 13.76 0.61 5.98
C ALA A 83 13.38 -0.43 7.05
N LEU A 84 12.15 -0.35 7.59
CA LEU A 84 11.68 -1.31 8.58
C LEU A 84 11.66 -2.75 8.04
N ILE A 85 11.05 -3.01 6.89
CA ILE A 85 10.98 -4.39 6.37
C ILE A 85 12.34 -4.91 5.91
N THR A 86 13.22 -4.02 5.44
CA THR A 86 14.61 -4.37 5.12
C THR A 86 15.35 -4.83 6.37
N ASP A 87 15.22 -4.09 7.48
CA ASP A 87 15.83 -4.45 8.77
C ASP A 87 15.30 -5.79 9.31
N LEU A 88 14.01 -6.07 9.09
CA LEU A 88 13.40 -7.33 9.52
C LEU A 88 13.85 -8.53 8.68
N GLY A 89 14.18 -8.31 7.40
CA GLY A 89 14.78 -9.34 6.53
C GLY A 89 13.88 -10.57 6.32
N ARG A 90 12.57 -10.38 6.22
CA ARG A 90 11.57 -11.46 6.12
C ARG A 90 11.02 -11.59 4.70
N PRO A 91 11.06 -12.78 4.07
CA PRO A 91 10.49 -12.97 2.74
C PRO A 91 8.96 -12.86 2.72
N GLU A 92 8.30 -13.00 3.87
CA GLU A 92 6.86 -12.86 4.00
C GLU A 92 6.38 -11.40 4.06
N LEU A 93 7.29 -10.43 4.03
CA LEU A 93 6.98 -9.00 4.14
C LEU A 93 7.26 -8.25 2.83
N ALA A 94 6.35 -7.36 2.49
CA ALA A 94 6.40 -6.47 1.33
C ALA A 94 5.67 -5.15 1.63
N LEU A 95 5.53 -4.28 0.63
CA LEU A 95 4.84 -3.00 0.72
C LEU A 95 3.63 -2.94 -0.21
N ALA A 96 2.61 -2.23 0.26
CA ALA A 96 1.48 -1.76 -0.53
C ALA A 96 1.60 -0.23 -0.68
N LEU A 97 1.56 0.28 -1.91
CA LEU A 97 1.54 1.73 -2.13
C LEU A 97 0.10 2.22 -2.34
N ASP A 98 -0.34 3.12 -1.47
CA ASP A 98 -1.49 3.99 -1.70
C ASP A 98 -1.05 5.29 -2.38
N THR A 99 -1.54 5.52 -3.60
CA THR A 99 -1.20 6.70 -4.40
C THR A 99 -1.79 7.99 -3.84
N GLY A 100 -2.96 7.93 -3.21
CA GLY A 100 -3.61 9.10 -2.66
C GLY A 100 -2.98 9.55 -1.35
N HIS A 101 -2.70 8.63 -0.43
CA HIS A 101 -1.92 8.92 0.77
C HIS A 101 -0.55 9.50 0.40
N ALA A 102 0.13 8.88 -0.57
CA ALA A 102 1.42 9.37 -1.06
C ALA A 102 1.31 10.79 -1.60
N ARG A 103 0.22 11.15 -2.29
CA ARG A 103 -0.01 12.50 -2.81
C ARG A 103 -0.28 13.56 -1.75
N ILE A 104 -0.84 13.18 -0.60
CA ILE A 104 -1.06 14.10 0.52
C ILE A 104 0.23 14.29 1.31
N VAL A 105 0.98 13.20 1.51
CA VAL A 105 2.20 13.21 2.32
C VAL A 105 3.40 13.78 1.55
N SER A 106 3.53 13.43 0.27
CA SER A 106 4.66 13.79 -0.60
C SER A 106 4.27 13.65 -2.07
N ASP A 107 5.10 13.00 -2.87
CA ASP A 107 4.91 12.75 -4.29
C ASP A 107 4.82 11.24 -4.57
N PRO A 108 3.76 10.74 -5.24
CA PRO A 108 3.59 9.32 -5.54
C PRO A 108 4.76 8.70 -6.32
N HIS A 109 5.39 9.44 -7.24
CA HIS A 109 6.56 8.93 -7.96
C HIS A 109 7.71 8.65 -7.01
N SER A 110 8.05 9.62 -6.16
CA SER A 110 9.14 9.51 -5.18
C SER A 110 8.89 8.43 -4.13
N GLU A 111 7.66 8.30 -3.65
CA GLU A 111 7.28 7.27 -2.67
C GLU A 111 7.29 5.85 -3.30
N THR A 112 6.92 5.72 -4.58
CA THR A 112 7.05 4.46 -5.32
C THR A 112 8.51 4.05 -5.46
N VAL A 113 9.39 4.98 -5.83
CA VAL A 113 10.84 4.73 -5.93
C VAL A 113 11.40 4.33 -4.56
N ALA A 114 10.94 4.95 -3.47
CA ALA A 114 11.35 4.61 -2.11
C ALA A 114 10.89 3.21 -1.67
N ALA A 115 9.71 2.75 -2.12
CA ALA A 115 9.25 1.38 -1.88
C ALA A 115 10.15 0.35 -2.58
N GLY A 116 10.64 0.68 -3.78
CA GLY A 116 11.65 -0.08 -4.49
C GLY A 116 11.23 -1.54 -4.72
N PRO A 117 12.13 -2.53 -4.52
CA PRO A 117 11.87 -3.93 -4.82
C PRO A 117 10.84 -4.58 -3.88
N TRP A 118 10.48 -3.89 -2.79
CA TRP A 118 9.51 -4.39 -1.83
C TRP A 118 8.05 -4.16 -2.25
N LEU A 119 7.81 -3.34 -3.28
CA LEU A 119 6.46 -3.03 -3.73
C LEU A 119 5.78 -4.26 -4.36
N ARG A 120 4.68 -4.72 -3.77
CA ARG A 120 3.99 -5.95 -4.20
C ARG A 120 2.56 -5.73 -4.68
N THR A 121 1.88 -4.71 -4.16
CA THR A 121 0.54 -4.30 -4.57
C THR A 121 0.41 -2.80 -4.47
N THR A 122 -0.65 -2.24 -5.06
CA THR A 122 -0.96 -0.81 -4.98
C THR A 122 -2.44 -0.62 -4.69
N HIS A 123 -2.82 0.39 -3.92
CA HIS A 123 -4.16 0.98 -3.92
C HIS A 123 -4.11 2.29 -4.69
N VAL A 124 -4.95 2.38 -5.73
CA VAL A 124 -4.85 3.40 -6.78
C VAL A 124 -6.12 4.22 -6.82
N HIS A 125 -5.94 5.47 -6.47
CA HIS A 125 -6.93 6.53 -6.60
C HIS A 125 -6.24 7.89 -6.61
N ASP A 126 -7.00 8.93 -6.94
CA ASP A 126 -6.51 10.30 -7.08
C ASP A 126 -7.02 11.20 -5.95
N ASN A 127 -6.36 12.34 -5.78
CA ASN A 127 -6.82 13.46 -4.98
C ASN A 127 -6.12 14.77 -5.35
N ASN A 128 -6.50 15.86 -4.69
CA ASN A 128 -5.94 17.20 -4.91
C ASN A 128 -4.72 17.52 -4.02
N GLY A 129 -4.15 16.52 -3.34
CA GLY A 129 -3.04 16.68 -2.38
C GLY A 129 -3.43 17.29 -1.03
N ARG A 130 -4.72 17.52 -0.76
CA ARG A 130 -5.19 18.11 0.51
C ARG A 130 -5.99 17.14 1.37
N GLN A 131 -6.80 16.31 0.73
CA GLN A 131 -7.73 15.42 1.41
C GLN A 131 -7.84 14.11 0.65
N ASP A 132 -8.09 13.06 1.40
CA ASP A 132 -8.18 11.71 0.88
C ASP A 132 -9.53 11.46 0.20
N SER A 133 -9.63 11.87 -1.06
CA SER A 133 -10.91 12.00 -1.77
C SER A 133 -11.32 10.75 -2.54
N HIS A 134 -10.41 9.76 -2.65
CA HIS A 134 -10.62 8.53 -3.41
C HIS A 134 -11.14 8.75 -4.83
N LEU A 135 -10.74 9.83 -5.51
CA LEU A 135 -11.22 10.14 -6.86
C LEU A 135 -10.72 9.09 -7.86
N PRO A 136 -11.45 8.82 -8.95
CA PRO A 136 -10.89 8.03 -10.05
C PRO A 136 -9.60 8.67 -10.60
N PRO A 137 -8.59 7.85 -11.00
CA PRO A 137 -7.37 8.36 -11.62
C PRO A 137 -7.63 9.35 -12.77
N GLY A 138 -6.94 10.49 -12.73
CA GLY A 138 -7.07 11.57 -13.72
C GLY A 138 -8.06 12.67 -13.33
N GLN A 139 -8.85 12.47 -12.26
CA GLN A 139 -9.77 13.49 -11.75
C GLN A 139 -9.20 14.31 -10.59
N GLY A 140 -7.96 14.03 -10.18
CA GLY A 140 -7.28 14.78 -9.13
C GLY A 140 -6.06 15.54 -9.67
N SER A 141 -4.92 15.33 -9.03
CA SER A 141 -3.70 16.11 -9.27
C SER A 141 -2.43 15.27 -9.35
N ILE A 142 -2.55 13.95 -9.24
CA ILE A 142 -1.42 13.04 -9.39
C ILE A 142 -0.91 13.09 -10.84
N ASP A 143 0.41 13.22 -10.99
CA ASP A 143 1.08 13.04 -12.28
C ASP A 143 1.20 11.54 -12.56
N TRP A 144 0.21 11.00 -13.25
CA TRP A 144 0.12 9.57 -13.52
C TRP A 144 1.19 9.08 -14.50
N ASP A 145 1.70 9.93 -15.38
CA ASP A 145 2.79 9.57 -16.28
C ASP A 145 4.11 9.44 -15.48
N ALA A 146 4.35 10.34 -14.53
CA ALA A 146 5.48 10.22 -13.59
C ALA A 146 5.36 8.98 -12.72
N TRP A 147 4.16 8.71 -12.19
CA TRP A 147 3.94 7.52 -11.38
C TRP A 147 4.15 6.22 -12.19
N ALA A 148 3.62 6.15 -13.42
CA ALA A 148 3.85 5.02 -14.31
C ALA A 148 5.35 4.76 -14.55
N ARG A 149 6.14 5.82 -14.80
CA ARG A 149 7.61 5.70 -14.91
C ARG A 149 8.25 5.15 -13.64
N SER A 150 7.78 5.52 -12.45
CA SER A 150 8.33 4.96 -11.21
C SER A 150 8.05 3.46 -11.05
N LEU A 151 6.90 2.96 -11.53
CA LEU A 151 6.60 1.53 -11.54
C LEU A 151 7.58 0.76 -12.45
N GLU A 152 7.92 1.31 -13.61
CA GLU A 152 8.95 0.75 -14.49
C GLU A 152 10.32 0.73 -13.81
N MET A 153 10.72 1.85 -13.19
CA MET A 153 12.02 2.01 -12.52
C MET A 153 12.24 0.98 -11.41
N VAL A 154 11.20 0.65 -10.63
CA VAL A 154 11.30 -0.34 -9.55
C VAL A 154 11.01 -1.77 -10.01
N GLY A 155 10.74 -1.98 -11.30
CA GLY A 155 10.44 -3.30 -11.86
C GLY A 155 9.12 -3.89 -11.35
N TYR A 156 8.12 -3.04 -11.05
CA TYR A 156 6.84 -3.48 -10.50
C TYR A 156 6.04 -4.33 -11.49
N ARG A 157 5.56 -5.50 -11.04
CA ARG A 157 4.75 -6.44 -11.84
C ARG A 157 3.49 -6.91 -11.12
N GLY A 158 3.12 -6.23 -10.03
CA GLY A 158 1.94 -6.56 -9.24
C GLY A 158 0.66 -5.99 -9.84
N PRO A 159 -0.50 -6.24 -9.20
CA PRO A 159 -1.79 -5.73 -9.65
C PRO A 159 -1.89 -4.21 -9.47
N ILE A 160 -2.64 -3.55 -10.35
CA ILE A 160 -3.07 -2.15 -10.16
C ILE A 160 -4.48 -2.21 -9.54
N MET A 161 -4.59 -2.15 -8.21
CA MET A 161 -5.88 -2.23 -7.50
C MET A 161 -6.50 -0.83 -7.39
N LEU A 162 -7.69 -0.64 -7.95
CA LEU A 162 -8.42 0.63 -7.80
C LEU A 162 -9.12 0.71 -6.45
N GLU A 163 -8.99 1.85 -5.78
CA GLU A 163 -9.67 2.14 -4.50
C GLU A 163 -10.52 3.42 -4.57
N CYS A 164 -11.39 3.49 -5.56
CA CYS A 164 -12.34 4.58 -5.78
C CYS A 164 -13.80 4.09 -5.82
N ILE A 165 -14.09 2.97 -5.15
CA ILE A 165 -15.35 2.21 -5.27
C ILE A 165 -16.61 3.07 -5.02
N ARG A 166 -16.53 4.06 -4.12
CA ARG A 166 -17.67 4.94 -3.84
C ARG A 166 -18.03 5.80 -5.04
N HIS A 167 -17.04 6.35 -5.74
CA HIS A 167 -17.26 7.13 -6.96
C HIS A 167 -17.74 6.23 -8.09
N LEU A 168 -17.09 5.09 -8.31
CA LEU A 168 -17.48 4.12 -9.34
C LEU A 168 -18.93 3.62 -9.17
N ARG A 169 -19.39 3.47 -7.92
CA ARG A 169 -20.78 3.06 -7.62
C ARG A 169 -21.79 4.18 -7.85
N ASN A 170 -21.44 5.41 -7.50
CA ASN A 170 -22.34 6.56 -7.62
C ASN A 170 -22.43 7.09 -9.04
N ASP A 171 -21.33 7.00 -9.78
CA ASP A 171 -21.20 7.41 -11.16
C ASP A 171 -20.37 6.38 -11.94
N PRO A 172 -20.99 5.30 -12.44
CA PRO A 172 -20.28 4.31 -13.25
C PRO A 172 -19.72 4.87 -14.57
N GLU A 173 -20.25 6.00 -15.07
CA GLU A 173 -19.81 6.64 -16.31
C GLU A 173 -18.43 7.30 -16.14
N CYS A 174 -17.97 7.51 -14.91
CA CYS A 174 -16.61 8.00 -14.65
C CYS A 174 -15.51 7.05 -15.13
N ILE A 175 -15.84 5.80 -15.52
CA ILE A 175 -14.95 4.89 -16.27
C ILE A 175 -15.03 5.21 -17.77
N ASP A 176 -14.61 6.43 -18.09
CA ASP A 176 -14.53 6.94 -19.45
C ASP A 176 -13.31 6.41 -20.21
N ASP A 177 -13.17 6.82 -21.48
CA ASP A 177 -12.06 6.39 -22.34
C ASP A 177 -10.70 6.86 -21.80
N ALA A 178 -10.65 8.03 -21.15
CA ALA A 178 -9.41 8.56 -20.59
C ALA A 178 -8.91 7.70 -19.42
N LEU A 179 -9.80 7.33 -18.49
CA LEU A 179 -9.46 6.41 -17.40
C LEU A 179 -9.08 5.02 -17.94
N ARG A 180 -9.80 4.51 -18.95
CA ARG A 180 -9.47 3.22 -19.58
C ARG A 180 -8.10 3.22 -20.23
N GLU A 181 -7.77 4.28 -20.97
CA GLU A 181 -6.46 4.46 -21.58
C GLU A 181 -5.36 4.52 -20.51
N LEU A 182 -5.59 5.30 -19.45
CA LEU A 182 -4.67 5.44 -18.34
C LEU A 182 -4.38 4.10 -17.66
N LEU A 183 -5.41 3.33 -17.33
CA LEU A 183 -5.29 1.99 -16.74
C LEU A 183 -4.64 1.00 -17.71
N GLY A 184 -4.94 1.11 -19.01
CA GLY A 184 -4.29 0.33 -20.06
C GLY A 184 -2.77 0.52 -20.07
N ARG A 185 -2.31 1.77 -19.97
CA ARG A 185 -0.87 2.10 -19.89
C ARG A 185 -0.23 1.54 -18.62
N MET A 186 -0.86 1.73 -17.46
CA MET A 186 -0.34 1.22 -16.18
C MET A 186 -0.26 -0.30 -16.12
N THR A 187 -1.29 -0.98 -16.62
CA THR A 187 -1.32 -2.45 -16.62
C THR A 187 -0.39 -3.07 -17.66
N ALA A 188 -0.03 -2.36 -18.73
CA ALA A 188 1.00 -2.78 -19.66
C ALA A 188 2.38 -2.86 -18.98
N ILE A 189 2.71 -1.87 -18.13
CA ILE A 189 3.94 -1.85 -17.33
C ILE A 189 4.00 -3.03 -16.36
N ALA A 190 2.87 -3.35 -15.72
CA ALA A 190 2.80 -4.47 -14.79
C ALA A 190 2.92 -5.86 -15.46
N LYS A 191 2.71 -5.96 -16.78
CA LYS A 191 2.69 -7.23 -17.53
C LYS A 191 3.93 -7.50 -18.38
N GLY A 192 4.72 -6.48 -18.73
CA GLY A 192 5.88 -6.59 -19.64
C GLY A 192 7.19 -6.80 -18.92
#